data_AF-A0A6M9PRR3-F1
#
_entry.id   AF-A0A6M9PRR3-F1
#
_cell.length_a   1.000
_cell.length_b   1.000
_cell.length_c   1.000
_cell.angle_alpha   90.00
_cell.angle_beta   90.00
_cell.angle_gamma   90.00
#
_symmetry.space_group_name_H-M   'P 1'
#
loop_
_entity.id
_entity.type
_entity.pdbx_description
1 polymer ?
#
loop_
_entity_poly.entity_id
_entity_poly.type
_entity_poly.pdbx_seq_one_letter_code
_entity_poly.pdbx_strand_id
1 'polypeptide(L)'
;MVSYHFQQDKNLNGGNWGAGLEYRFNTVASVTAGRFYNSDRAYSNYAGVYYQPIAIGPIKVGAVFGGFNGYPQTNNGGWFASAVPALTWEGNWVGANVFLIPTIGDRVHGAIALQLKIKVFDSTW
;
A
#
# COMPACT_ATOMS: atom_id res chain seq x y z
N MET A 1 -1.43 8.21 4.72
CA MET A 1 -2.09 6.88 4.86
C MET A 1 -2.42 6.70 6.33
N VAL A 2 -3.48 5.97 6.62
CA VAL A 2 -3.87 5.61 8.00
C VAL A 2 -4.06 4.10 8.07
N SER A 3 -3.67 3.49 9.18
CA SER A 3 -3.74 2.04 9.38
C SER A 3 -4.39 1.70 10.71
N TYR A 4 -5.32 0.75 10.68
CA TYR A 4 -5.91 0.12 11.83
C TYR A 4 -5.28 -1.26 12.03
N HIS A 5 -4.47 -1.41 13.08
CA HIS A 5 -3.77 -2.66 13.37
C HIS A 5 -4.66 -3.64 14.14
N PHE A 6 -4.49 -4.93 13.86
CA PHE A 6 -5.17 -5.99 14.60
C PHE A 6 -4.51 -6.25 15.97
N GLN A 7 -3.19 -6.07 16.07
CA GLN A 7 -2.43 -6.17 17.32
C GLN A 7 -2.47 -4.85 18.11
N GLN A 8 -3.59 -4.61 18.81
CA GLN A 8 -3.82 -3.36 19.54
C GLN A 8 -2.93 -3.20 20.79
N ASP A 9 -2.39 -4.30 21.30
CA ASP A 9 -1.48 -4.36 22.44
C ASP A 9 -0.05 -3.87 22.14
N LYS A 10 0.36 -3.86 20.86
CA LYS A 10 1.73 -3.55 20.44
C LYS A 10 2.06 -2.05 20.29
N ASN A 11 1.17 -1.15 20.69
CA ASN A 11 1.35 0.32 20.63
C ASN A 11 1.89 0.85 19.28
N LEU A 12 1.36 0.29 18.18
CA LEU A 12 1.83 0.56 16.81
C LEU A 12 1.36 1.93 16.30
N ASN A 13 2.21 2.59 15.52
CA ASN A 13 1.82 3.85 14.87
C ASN A 13 0.81 3.60 13.72
N GLY A 14 -0.43 4.06 13.90
CA GLY A 14 -1.47 4.02 12.86
C GLY A 14 -1.41 5.21 11.87
N GLY A 15 -0.61 6.23 12.15
CA GLY A 15 -0.44 7.40 11.28
C GLY A 15 0.72 7.23 10.31
N ASN A 16 0.44 6.71 9.12
CA ASN A 16 1.46 6.45 8.10
C ASN A 16 1.57 7.60 7.10
N TRP A 17 2.16 8.72 7.54
CA TRP A 17 2.34 9.90 6.71
C TRP A 17 3.42 9.67 5.65
N GLY A 18 3.15 10.06 4.42
CA GLY A 18 4.01 9.76 3.28
C GLY A 18 3.43 10.25 1.96
N ALA A 19 4.22 10.10 0.91
CA ALA A 19 3.87 10.45 -0.45
C ALA A 19 4.41 9.41 -1.43
N GLY A 20 3.75 9.27 -2.57
CA GLY A 20 4.17 8.36 -3.61
C GLY A 20 3.48 8.67 -4.93
N LEU A 21 3.96 8.01 -5.97
CA LEU A 21 3.45 8.10 -7.32
C LEU A 21 2.90 6.74 -7.75
N GLU A 22 1.85 6.77 -8.55
CA GLU A 22 1.29 5.60 -9.21
C GLU A 22 1.09 5.94 -10.69
N TYR A 23 1.55 5.07 -11.58
CA TYR A 23 1.37 5.20 -13.02
C TYR A 23 0.65 3.97 -13.56
N ARG A 24 -0.54 4.19 -14.10
CA ARG A 24 -1.37 3.14 -14.71
C ARG A 24 -1.09 3.07 -16.20
N PHE A 25 -0.70 1.88 -16.65
CA PHE A 25 -0.28 1.64 -18.04
C PHE A 25 -1.22 0.70 -18.80
N ASN A 26 -2.18 0.07 -18.10
CA ASN A 26 -3.33 -0.61 -18.72
C ASN A 26 -4.50 -0.71 -17.71
N THR A 27 -5.59 -1.37 -18.09
CA THR A 27 -6.81 -1.48 -17.27
C THR A 27 -6.62 -2.26 -15.96
N VAL A 28 -5.67 -3.20 -15.90
CA VAL A 28 -5.48 -4.13 -14.78
C VAL A 28 -4.18 -3.91 -14.00
N ALA A 29 -3.26 -3.09 -14.48
CA ALA A 29 -1.93 -2.97 -13.90
C ALA A 29 -1.41 -1.52 -13.84
N SER A 30 -0.69 -1.23 -12.76
CA SER A 30 -0.02 0.05 -12.52
C SER A 30 1.24 -0.16 -11.71
N VAL A 31 2.25 0.68 -11.92
CA VAL A 31 3.46 0.71 -11.08
C VAL A 31 3.31 1.80 -10.01
N THR A 32 3.94 1.61 -8.85
CA THR A 32 3.97 2.61 -7.78
C THR A 32 5.32 2.64 -7.08
N ALA A 33 5.69 3.80 -6.58
CA ALA A 33 6.82 3.97 -5.67
C ALA A 33 6.59 5.16 -4.74
N GLY A 34 7.20 5.13 -3.56
CA GLY A 34 7.08 6.23 -2.62
C GLY A 34 7.79 6.00 -1.29
N ARG A 35 7.48 6.86 -0.33
CA ARG A 35 8.00 6.82 1.04
C ARG A 35 6.90 7.13 2.04
N PHE A 36 6.93 6.45 3.18
CA PHE A 36 6.03 6.72 4.31
C PHE A 36 6.73 6.48 5.64
N TYR A 37 6.15 7.01 6.71
CA TYR A 37 6.54 6.76 8.08
C TYR A 37 5.77 5.54 8.62
N ASN A 38 6.49 4.48 8.98
CA ASN A 38 5.92 3.17 9.25
C ASN A 38 5.41 3.00 10.69
N SER A 39 4.89 1.80 10.99
CA SER A 39 4.37 1.43 12.31
C SER A 39 5.45 1.43 13.41
N ASP A 40 6.70 1.17 13.02
CA ASP A 40 7.90 1.12 13.88
C ASP A 40 8.53 2.50 14.08
N ARG A 41 7.86 3.57 13.61
CA ARG A 41 8.33 4.96 13.72
C ARG A 41 9.64 5.22 12.96
N ALA A 42 9.81 4.53 11.83
CA ALA A 42 10.92 4.70 10.91
C ALA A 42 10.44 5.07 9.49
N TYR A 43 11.30 5.68 8.69
CA TYR A 43 10.99 5.94 7.28
C TYR A 43 11.19 4.68 6.44
N SER A 44 10.16 4.33 5.69
CA SER A 44 10.12 3.22 4.75
C SER A 44 9.96 3.72 3.33
N ASN A 45 10.72 3.16 2.40
CA ASN A 45 10.51 3.31 0.96
C ASN A 45 9.78 2.09 0.44
N TYR A 46 9.06 2.27 -0.67
CA TYR A 46 8.38 1.19 -1.35
C TYR A 46 8.45 1.35 -2.86
N ALA A 47 8.38 0.21 -3.55
CA ALA A 47 8.16 0.13 -4.98
C ALA A 47 7.37 -1.14 -5.27
N GLY A 48 6.47 -1.10 -6.25
CA GLY A 48 5.64 -2.26 -6.58
C GLY A 48 4.79 -2.10 -7.82
N VAL A 49 4.07 -3.18 -8.12
CA VAL A 49 3.16 -3.32 -9.25
C VAL A 49 1.82 -3.78 -8.69
N TYR A 50 0.77 -3.01 -8.97
CA TYR A 50 -0.59 -3.48 -8.80
C TYR A 50 -0.96 -4.40 -9.95
N TYR A 51 -1.63 -5.49 -9.63
CA TYR A 51 -2.34 -6.34 -10.56
C TYR A 51 -3.76 -6.57 -10.03
N GLN A 52 -4.74 -5.97 -10.70
CA GLN A 52 -6.14 -5.89 -10.29
C GLN A 52 -7.05 -6.30 -11.45
N PRO A 53 -7.21 -7.61 -11.70
CA PRO A 53 -7.96 -8.12 -12.85
C PRO A 53 -9.48 -8.03 -12.69
N ILE A 54 -9.98 -7.82 -11.48
CA ILE A 54 -11.42 -7.75 -11.20
C ILE A 54 -11.84 -6.28 -11.08
N ALA A 55 -12.75 -5.84 -11.94
CA ALA A 55 -13.31 -4.49 -11.91
C ALA A 55 -14.84 -4.55 -11.79
N ILE A 56 -15.39 -3.80 -10.82
CA ILE A 56 -16.83 -3.67 -10.57
C ILE A 56 -17.12 -2.17 -10.45
N GLY A 57 -17.54 -1.55 -11.56
CA GLY A 57 -17.68 -0.10 -11.65
C GLY A 57 -16.35 0.61 -11.34
N PRO A 58 -16.30 1.58 -10.39
CA PRO A 58 -15.08 2.30 -10.05
C PRO A 58 -14.14 1.51 -9.12
N ILE A 59 -14.51 0.29 -8.73
CA ILE A 59 -13.76 -0.53 -7.78
C ILE A 59 -12.93 -1.56 -8.55
N LYS A 60 -11.64 -1.66 -8.22
CA LYS A 60 -10.69 -2.65 -8.72
C LYS A 60 -10.18 -3.50 -7.56
N VAL A 61 -10.13 -4.81 -7.77
CA VAL A 61 -9.73 -5.78 -6.75
C VAL A 61 -8.58 -6.64 -7.27
N GLY A 62 -7.57 -6.82 -6.44
CA GLY A 62 -6.43 -7.67 -6.71
C GLY A 62 -5.38 -7.53 -5.63
N ALA A 63 -4.12 -7.36 -6.03
CA ALA A 63 -3.01 -7.22 -5.11
C ALA A 63 -1.95 -6.25 -5.63
N VAL A 64 -1.11 -5.77 -4.71
CA VAL A 64 0.16 -5.12 -5.03
C VAL A 64 1.31 -6.03 -4.65
N PHE A 65 2.25 -6.20 -5.58
CA PHE A 65 3.46 -6.99 -5.42
C PHE A 65 4.65 -6.05 -5.47
N GLY A 66 5.58 -6.16 -4.54
CA GLY A 66 6.70 -5.24 -4.51
C GLY A 66 7.60 -5.49 -3.33
N GLY A 67 8.25 -4.42 -2.88
CA GLY A 67 9.06 -4.47 -1.67
C GLY A 67 8.97 -3.20 -0.85
N PHE A 68 9.37 -3.35 0.41
CA PHE A 68 9.50 -2.28 1.39
C PHE A 68 10.86 -2.38 2.06
N ASN A 69 11.34 -1.27 2.62
CA ASN A 69 12.47 -1.27 3.55
C ASN A 69 12.14 -0.51 4.84
N GLY A 70 13.07 -0.39 5.78
CA GLY A 70 12.94 0.47 6.96
C GLY A 70 12.27 -0.17 8.18
N TYR A 71 12.10 -1.50 8.20
CA TYR A 71 11.60 -2.25 9.36
C TYR A 71 12.78 -2.97 10.04
N PRO A 72 13.27 -2.52 11.20
CA PRO A 72 14.46 -3.10 11.83
C PRO A 72 14.33 -4.60 12.11
N GLN A 73 13.11 -5.06 12.42
CA GLN A 73 12.79 -6.47 12.68
C GLN A 73 12.68 -7.34 11.41
N THR A 74 12.73 -6.73 10.22
CA THR A 74 12.62 -7.41 8.94
C THR A 74 13.81 -7.09 8.04
N ASN A 75 14.59 -8.12 7.70
CA ASN A 75 15.81 -8.01 6.89
C ASN A 75 16.78 -6.91 7.37
N ASN A 76 16.92 -6.74 8.70
CA ASN A 76 17.77 -5.71 9.32
C ASN A 76 17.49 -4.28 8.78
N GLY A 77 16.24 -3.95 8.47
CA GLY A 77 15.84 -2.67 7.86
C GLY A 77 16.07 -2.58 6.35
N GLY A 78 16.66 -3.61 5.73
CA GLY A 78 16.84 -3.73 4.29
C GLY A 78 15.53 -3.97 3.53
N TRP A 79 15.65 -4.13 2.22
CA TRP A 79 14.49 -4.40 1.35
C TRP A 79 13.97 -5.82 1.55
N PHE A 80 12.66 -5.98 1.62
CA PHE A 80 12.00 -7.29 1.63
C PHE A 80 10.81 -7.28 0.68
N ALA A 81 10.53 -8.45 0.10
CA ALA A 81 9.41 -8.64 -0.80
C ALA A 81 8.08 -8.69 -0.04
N SER A 82 7.02 -8.24 -0.69
CA SER A 82 5.67 -8.20 -0.14
C SER A 82 4.63 -8.42 -1.24
N ALA A 83 3.55 -9.10 -0.87
CA ALA A 83 2.36 -9.26 -1.67
C ALA A 83 1.17 -8.90 -0.77
N VAL A 84 0.44 -7.84 -1.12
CA VAL A 84 -0.63 -7.30 -0.28
C VAL A 84 -1.93 -7.25 -1.07
N PRO A 85 -2.99 -7.93 -0.62
CA PRO A 85 -4.33 -7.73 -1.16
C PRO A 85 -4.72 -6.26 -1.15
N ALA A 86 -5.24 -5.77 -2.27
CA ALA A 86 -5.54 -4.37 -2.50
C ALA A 86 -6.89 -4.18 -3.21
N LEU A 87 -7.69 -3.29 -2.65
CA LEU A 87 -8.88 -2.72 -3.28
C LEU A 87 -8.56 -1.28 -3.65
N THR A 88 -8.85 -0.89 -4.89
CA THR A 88 -8.72 0.49 -5.34
C THR A 88 -10.08 1.01 -5.77
N TRP A 89 -10.43 2.19 -5.28
CA TRP A 89 -11.54 2.97 -5.80
C TRP A 89 -10.98 4.15 -6.59
N GLU A 90 -11.45 4.35 -7.83
CA GLU A 90 -11.05 5.46 -8.69
C GLU A 90 -12.25 6.34 -9.03
N GLY A 91 -12.22 7.60 -8.59
CA GLY A 91 -13.12 8.65 -9.05
C GLY A 91 -12.46 9.55 -10.10
N ASN A 92 -13.13 10.65 -10.43
CA ASN A 92 -12.65 11.57 -11.48
C ASN A 92 -11.35 12.28 -11.10
N TRP A 93 -11.23 12.75 -9.85
CA TRP A 93 -10.09 13.54 -9.36
C TRP A 93 -9.45 12.96 -8.09
N VAL A 94 -10.19 12.14 -7.34
CA VAL A 94 -9.70 11.42 -6.16
C VAL A 94 -9.88 9.93 -6.33
N GLY A 95 -9.03 9.19 -5.63
CA GLY A 95 -9.15 7.75 -5.45
C GLY A 95 -8.68 7.33 -4.07
N ALA A 96 -8.82 6.05 -3.78
CA ALA A 96 -8.28 5.47 -2.57
C ALA A 96 -7.82 4.03 -2.82
N ASN A 97 -6.76 3.63 -2.13
CA ASN A 97 -6.36 2.23 -1.98
C ASN A 97 -6.68 1.79 -0.55
N VAL A 98 -7.29 0.61 -0.43
CA VAL A 98 -7.46 -0.12 0.82
C VAL A 98 -6.62 -1.38 0.75
N PHE A 99 -5.79 -1.59 1.76
CA PHE A 99 -4.90 -2.75 1.86
C PHE A 99 -5.32 -3.62 3.03
N LEU A 100 -5.28 -4.93 2.82
CA LEU A 100 -5.36 -5.91 3.89
C LEU A 100 -3.97 -6.51 4.10
N ILE A 101 -3.31 -6.09 5.18
CA ILE A 101 -1.97 -6.54 5.52
C ILE A 101 -2.11 -7.76 6.44
N PRO A 102 -1.69 -8.97 6.00
CA PRO A 102 -1.74 -10.15 6.84
C PRO A 102 -0.70 -10.07 7.97
N THR A 103 -1.00 -10.71 9.09
CA THR A 103 0.00 -10.90 10.15
C THR A 103 0.94 -12.02 9.75
N ILE A 104 2.26 -11.78 9.76
CA ILE A 104 3.27 -12.80 9.45
C ILE A 104 4.24 -12.91 10.63
N GLY A 105 3.98 -13.90 11.49
CA GLY A 105 4.71 -14.10 12.74
C GLY A 105 4.80 -12.79 13.54
N ASP A 106 5.98 -12.52 14.09
CA ASP A 106 6.26 -11.26 14.79
C ASP A 106 6.85 -10.16 13.91
N ARG A 107 7.03 -10.39 12.60
CA ARG A 107 7.77 -9.48 11.71
C ARG A 107 6.88 -8.50 10.95
N VAL A 108 5.64 -8.92 10.66
CA VAL A 108 4.65 -8.09 9.96
C VAL A 108 3.38 -8.06 10.81
N HIS A 109 3.05 -6.88 11.31
CA HIS A 109 1.84 -6.67 12.09
C HIS A 109 0.67 -6.39 11.14
N GLY A 110 -0.40 -7.18 11.29
CA GLY A 110 -1.54 -7.12 10.40
C GLY A 110 -2.36 -5.86 10.62
N ALA A 111 -2.89 -5.32 9.53
CA ALA A 111 -3.67 -4.09 9.55
C ALA A 111 -4.61 -3.99 8.35
N ILE A 112 -5.61 -3.13 8.48
CA ILE A 112 -6.30 -2.53 7.33
C ILE A 112 -5.75 -1.12 7.16
N ALA A 113 -5.25 -0.79 5.97
CA ALA A 113 -4.68 0.51 5.68
C ALA A 113 -5.43 1.23 4.56
N LEU A 114 -5.63 2.54 4.72
CA LEU A 114 -6.24 3.44 3.74
C LEU A 114 -5.22 4.46 3.24
N GLN A 115 -5.07 4.53 1.92
CA GLN A 115 -4.26 5.52 1.22
C GLN A 115 -5.15 6.34 0.28
N LEU A 116 -5.11 7.66 0.42
CA LEU A 116 -5.79 8.58 -0.50
C LEU A 116 -4.91 8.86 -1.72
N LYS A 117 -5.56 9.11 -2.86
CA LYS A 117 -4.93 9.41 -4.14
C LYS A 117 -5.55 10.67 -4.73
N ILE A 118 -4.73 11.46 -5.39
CA ILE A 118 -5.16 12.57 -6.25
C ILE A 118 -4.75 12.20 -7.68
N LYS A 119 -5.72 12.21 -8.59
CA LYS A 119 -5.49 11.97 -10.00
C LYS A 119 -4.98 13.27 -10.64
N VAL A 120 -3.84 13.18 -11.32
CA VAL A 120 -3.16 14.33 -11.93
C VAL A 120 -3.18 14.30 -13.46
N PHE A 121 -3.48 13.15 -14.07
CA PHE A 121 -3.68 12.99 -15.50
C PHE A 121 -4.68 11.86 -15.77
N ASP A 122 -5.37 11.96 -16.90
CA ASP A 122 -6.11 10.85 -17.47
C ASP A 122 -5.19 9.97 -18.31
N SER A 123 -5.52 8.69 -18.38
CA SER A 123 -4.88 7.75 -19.28
C SER A 123 -5.99 6.94 -19.95
N THR A 124 -6.02 6.92 -21.27
CA THR A 124 -7.12 6.39 -22.09
C THR A 124 -7.06 4.87 -22.28
N TRP A 125 -6.74 4.11 -21.22
CA TRP A 125 -6.56 2.65 -21.30
C TRP A 125 -7.76 1.88 -20.74
#